data_AF-A0A969D1X3-F1
#
_entry.id   AF-A0A969D1X3-F1
#
_cell.length_a   1.000
_cell.length_b   1.000
_cell.length_c   1.000
_cell.angle_alpha   90.00
_cell.angle_beta   90.00
_cell.angle_gamma   90.00
#
_symmetry.space_group_name_H-M   'P 1'
#
loop_
_entity.id
_entity.type
_entity.pdbx_description
1 polymer ?
#
loop_
_entity_poly.entity_id
_entity_poly.type
_entity_poly.pdbx_seq_one_letter_code
_entity_poly.pdbx_strand_id
1 'polypeptide(L)'
;MKPILFLILIGGLGLMGLSAGCSSKSNARVNVAWHNLTAHYNAYFLAREHMKSIELDLQKNQEHNYDRVLKVFPTVDSALIDSRKEDLEDCIEKAALVIQRHENSKWVDDAYLLVGKARYYRAEFDHAIETFKYININSKDKNTRHNALIWLMRTFIDYGETNNAIAVADFMRKEKGISPDNLQTLYLTIAYFYETKKDYANVGKYVQKALPLIQVKEDKAKYHYIMGQVFQEARKDEASFANYRQVLRSAPSYEMIFYTKLNLGLVWNTEGENSLKQARKYFNKLLRDKKNVDFKDKIYFEMGNFEFKNHHLPEAIKDYKLSAWNSTKNDRQKGMAYLRLGQIHYDSLRQFELAQAYYDSTVQVLPKDYEFYEGIKRRKEVLDEFVKNLRNLQQQDSLLALARMDSTALSLLLDEVIKKEIERKKKEEKEAAKQLDRSSLRTESSPFATEAESGTWYFYNPTAVGRGGSEFVRKWGARKLEDNWRRSIKPASLESARQEASDSSDRIRTSSDERCQS
;
A
#
# COMPACT_ATOMS: atom_id res chain seq x y z
N MET A 1 75.55 17.03 -34.89
CA MET A 1 74.20 17.65 -34.91
C MET A 1 73.18 17.00 -35.85
N LYS A 2 73.53 16.10 -36.78
CA LYS A 2 72.56 15.50 -37.71
C LYS A 2 71.74 14.27 -37.22
N PRO A 3 72.14 13.46 -36.21
CA PRO A 3 71.35 12.29 -35.81
C PRO A 3 70.21 12.60 -34.81
N ILE A 4 70.34 13.69 -34.03
CA ILE A 4 69.34 14.11 -33.03
C ILE A 4 68.12 14.76 -33.71
N LEU A 5 68.35 15.53 -34.79
CA LEU A 5 67.26 16.08 -35.59
C LEU A 5 66.43 14.99 -36.31
N PHE A 6 67.06 13.86 -36.69
CA PHE A 6 66.36 12.76 -37.35
C PHE A 6 65.46 11.96 -36.38
N LEU A 7 65.91 11.77 -35.14
CA LEU A 7 65.11 11.16 -34.06
C LEU A 7 63.95 12.05 -33.60
N ILE A 8 64.13 13.37 -33.59
CA ILE A 8 63.05 14.34 -33.30
C ILE A 8 62.05 14.40 -34.46
N LEU A 9 62.50 14.25 -35.71
CA LEU A 9 61.59 14.18 -36.87
C LEU A 9 60.76 12.89 -36.87
N ILE A 10 61.36 11.74 -36.53
CA ILE A 10 60.65 10.45 -36.46
C ILE A 10 59.73 10.39 -35.23
N GLY A 11 60.15 10.95 -34.08
CA GLY A 11 59.30 11.12 -32.90
C GLY A 11 58.14 12.10 -33.14
N GLY A 12 58.38 13.17 -33.90
CA GLY A 12 57.36 14.15 -34.30
C GLY A 12 56.38 13.60 -35.33
N LEU A 13 56.83 12.78 -36.29
CA LEU A 13 55.96 12.08 -37.25
C LEU A 13 55.17 10.92 -36.60
N GLY A 14 55.73 10.26 -35.58
CA GLY A 14 55.01 9.28 -34.76
C GLY A 14 53.92 9.90 -33.88
N LEU A 15 54.12 11.14 -33.39
CA LEU A 15 53.12 11.89 -32.63
C LEU A 15 52.10 12.62 -33.54
N MET A 16 52.49 13.10 -34.72
CA MET A 16 51.58 13.66 -35.74
C MET A 16 50.75 12.59 -36.45
N GLY A 17 51.20 11.33 -36.48
CA GLY A 17 50.39 10.20 -36.95
C GLY A 17 49.26 9.80 -36.01
N LEU A 18 49.30 10.22 -34.74
CA LEU A 18 48.25 9.96 -33.73
C LEU A 18 47.18 11.05 -33.66
N SER A 19 47.40 12.21 -34.29
CA SER A 19 46.40 13.28 -34.44
C SER A 19 45.60 13.17 -35.74
N ALA A 20 45.89 12.16 -36.59
CA ALA A 20 45.07 11.80 -37.74
C ALA A 20 43.80 11.06 -37.28
N GLY A 21 42.86 11.83 -36.72
CA GLY A 21 41.45 11.50 -36.54
C GLY A 21 41.14 10.08 -36.07
N CYS A 22 40.99 9.88 -34.76
CA CYS A 22 40.15 8.81 -34.24
C CYS A 22 38.71 9.05 -34.72
N SER A 23 38.42 8.64 -35.95
CA SER A 23 37.12 8.75 -36.58
C SER A 23 36.20 7.70 -36.00
N SER A 24 35.01 8.12 -35.57
CA SER A 24 33.93 7.26 -35.09
C SER A 24 33.42 6.27 -36.14
N LYS A 25 33.81 6.45 -37.41
CA LYS A 25 33.45 5.60 -38.55
C LYS A 25 34.60 4.70 -39.01
N SER A 26 35.77 4.80 -38.38
CA SER A 26 36.93 3.98 -38.74
C SER A 26 36.82 2.57 -38.16
N ASN A 27 37.13 1.56 -38.98
CA ASN A 27 37.21 0.16 -38.57
C ASN A 27 38.62 -0.25 -38.08
N ALA A 28 39.56 0.70 -37.96
CA ALA A 28 40.91 0.42 -37.47
C ALA A 28 40.85 -0.03 -36.00
N ARG A 29 41.56 -1.14 -35.68
CA ARG A 29 41.50 -1.77 -34.35
C ARG A 29 41.80 -0.82 -33.19
N VAL A 30 42.79 0.06 -33.36
CA VAL A 30 43.19 1.06 -32.35
C VAL A 30 42.08 2.10 -32.14
N ASN A 31 41.49 2.60 -33.23
CA ASN A 31 40.37 3.55 -33.16
C ASN A 31 39.15 2.90 -32.49
N VAL A 32 38.79 1.68 -32.89
CA VAL A 32 37.69 0.93 -32.27
C VAL A 32 37.94 0.68 -30.78
N ALA A 33 39.16 0.31 -30.40
CA ALA A 33 39.53 0.11 -28.99
C ALA A 33 39.43 1.42 -28.18
N TRP A 34 39.90 2.54 -28.74
CA TRP A 34 39.77 3.86 -28.14
C TRP A 34 38.30 4.28 -27.97
N HIS A 35 37.48 4.15 -29.02
CA HIS A 35 36.05 4.47 -28.95
C HIS A 35 35.31 3.53 -27.99
N ASN A 36 35.69 2.25 -27.90
CA ASN A 36 35.12 1.32 -26.92
C ASN A 36 35.44 1.72 -25.48
N LEU A 37 36.67 2.14 -25.20
CA LEU A 37 37.08 2.55 -23.85
C LEU A 37 36.38 3.84 -23.44
N THR A 38 36.43 4.84 -24.32
CA THR A 38 35.85 6.17 -24.07
C THR A 38 34.32 6.13 -24.01
N ALA A 39 33.65 5.42 -24.90
CA ALA A 39 32.19 5.22 -24.84
C ALA A 39 31.77 4.54 -23.53
N HIS A 40 32.51 3.52 -23.09
CA HIS A 40 32.19 2.79 -21.87
C HIS A 40 32.26 3.69 -20.64
N TYR A 41 33.44 4.26 -20.36
CA TYR A 41 33.68 4.90 -19.08
C TYR A 41 33.18 6.35 -19.01
N ASN A 42 33.09 7.06 -20.13
CA ASN A 42 32.65 8.45 -20.12
C ASN A 42 31.13 8.60 -20.18
N ALA A 43 30.41 7.56 -20.65
CA ALA A 43 28.99 7.70 -20.96
C ALA A 43 28.16 6.46 -20.61
N TYR A 44 28.42 5.32 -21.24
CA TYR A 44 27.59 4.11 -21.08
C TYR A 44 27.53 3.60 -19.63
N PHE A 45 28.68 3.53 -18.94
CA PHE A 45 28.76 3.06 -17.56
C PHE A 45 27.92 3.92 -16.63
N LEU A 46 28.03 5.25 -16.76
CA LEU A 46 27.25 6.19 -15.96
C LEU A 46 25.76 6.03 -16.24
N ALA A 47 25.35 6.03 -17.51
CA ALA A 47 23.94 5.83 -17.89
C ALA A 47 23.36 4.53 -17.31
N ARG A 48 24.15 3.45 -17.35
CA ARG A 48 23.77 2.14 -16.79
C ARG A 48 23.61 2.19 -15.27
N GLU A 49 24.52 2.84 -14.55
CA GLU A 49 24.43 2.94 -13.08
C GLU A 49 23.24 3.81 -12.65
N HIS A 50 22.93 4.90 -13.35
CA HIS A 50 21.69 5.68 -13.12
C HIS A 50 20.45 4.81 -13.33
N MET A 51 20.35 4.12 -14.46
CA MET A 51 19.24 3.20 -14.74
C MET A 51 19.08 2.14 -13.64
N LYS A 52 20.19 1.53 -13.22
CA LYS A 52 20.19 0.53 -12.15
C LYS A 52 19.73 1.13 -10.81
N SER A 53 20.17 2.34 -10.48
CA SER A 53 19.72 3.04 -9.27
C SER A 53 18.21 3.27 -9.29
N ILE A 54 17.66 3.73 -10.41
CA ILE A 54 16.22 3.94 -10.59
C ILE A 54 15.45 2.61 -10.42
N GLU A 55 15.91 1.54 -11.07
CA GLU A 55 15.30 0.21 -10.95
C GLU A 55 15.34 -0.33 -9.51
N LEU A 56 16.44 -0.10 -8.77
CA LEU A 56 16.56 -0.48 -7.36
C LEU A 56 15.64 0.33 -6.45
N ASP A 57 15.49 1.62 -6.70
CA ASP A 57 14.58 2.48 -5.92
C ASP A 57 13.12 2.11 -6.17
N LEU A 58 12.75 1.79 -7.41
CA LEU A 58 11.42 1.24 -7.75
C LEU A 58 11.14 -0.05 -6.96
N GLN A 59 12.14 -0.91 -6.79
CA GLN A 59 11.99 -2.13 -6.00
C GLN A 59 11.87 -1.86 -4.49
N LYS A 60 12.69 -0.94 -3.96
CA LYS A 60 12.72 -0.64 -2.51
C LYS A 60 11.51 0.15 -2.03
N ASN A 61 11.01 1.08 -2.84
CA ASN A 61 9.86 1.91 -2.50
C ASN A 61 8.54 1.24 -2.85
N GLN A 62 8.56 0.04 -3.42
CA GLN A 62 7.34 -0.70 -3.69
C GLN A 62 6.69 -1.16 -2.38
N GLU A 63 5.54 -0.56 -2.05
CA GLU A 63 4.70 -1.07 -0.97
C GLU A 63 4.05 -2.39 -1.40
N HIS A 64 4.41 -3.47 -0.69
CA HIS A 64 3.88 -4.79 -0.95
C HIS A 64 2.58 -5.02 -0.19
N ASN A 65 1.49 -5.26 -0.93
CA ASN A 65 0.28 -5.80 -0.35
C ASN A 65 0.33 -7.33 -0.36
N TYR A 66 0.77 -7.92 0.75
CA TYR A 66 0.90 -9.37 0.94
C TYR A 66 -0.44 -10.11 1.05
N ASP A 67 -1.56 -9.38 1.17
CA ASP A 67 -2.91 -9.95 1.22
C ASP A 67 -3.40 -10.38 -0.19
N ARG A 68 -2.60 -10.12 -1.23
CA ARG A 68 -2.86 -10.47 -2.64
C ARG A 68 -1.60 -11.03 -3.26
N VAL A 69 -1.73 -11.80 -4.34
CA VAL A 69 -0.58 -12.26 -5.14
C VAL A 69 0.31 -11.05 -5.48
N LEU A 70 1.58 -11.09 -5.05
CA LEU A 70 2.53 -9.99 -5.26
C LEU A 70 2.82 -9.79 -6.75
N LYS A 71 3.07 -8.53 -7.11
CA LYS A 71 3.37 -8.14 -8.49
C LYS A 71 4.66 -8.76 -9.00
N VAL A 72 4.62 -9.30 -10.21
CA VAL A 72 5.80 -9.90 -10.86
C VAL A 72 6.89 -8.84 -11.03
N PHE A 73 6.54 -7.67 -11.55
CA PHE A 73 7.40 -6.49 -11.58
C PHE A 73 6.92 -5.40 -10.62
N PRO A 74 7.81 -4.51 -10.14
CA PRO A 74 7.36 -3.31 -9.45
C PRO A 74 6.45 -2.48 -10.35
N THR A 75 5.42 -1.90 -9.74
CA THR A 75 4.57 -0.92 -10.41
C THR A 75 5.37 0.34 -10.67
N VAL A 76 5.20 0.92 -11.85
CA VAL A 76 5.79 2.23 -12.17
C VAL A 76 4.95 3.28 -11.47
N ASP A 77 5.43 3.79 -10.34
CA ASP A 77 4.80 4.88 -9.60
C ASP A 77 5.15 6.22 -10.26
N SER A 78 4.14 6.92 -10.76
CA SER A 78 4.32 8.22 -11.43
C SER A 78 5.01 9.23 -10.52
N ALA A 79 4.71 9.26 -9.23
CA ALA A 79 5.33 10.21 -8.29
C ALA A 79 6.84 9.93 -8.13
N LEU A 80 7.22 8.64 -8.04
CA LEU A 80 8.62 8.25 -7.97
C LEU A 80 9.36 8.55 -9.27
N ILE A 81 8.75 8.26 -10.43
CA ILE A 81 9.34 8.59 -11.73
C ILE A 81 9.53 10.11 -11.88
N ASP A 82 8.55 10.91 -11.48
CA ASP A 82 8.66 12.38 -11.51
C ASP A 82 9.82 12.87 -10.65
N SER A 83 10.03 12.29 -9.46
CA SER A 83 11.17 12.61 -8.60
C SER A 83 12.54 12.18 -9.16
N ARG A 84 12.55 11.28 -10.15
CA ARG A 84 13.74 10.72 -10.81
C ARG A 84 13.88 11.20 -12.26
N LYS A 85 13.11 12.22 -12.67
CA LYS A 85 13.06 12.70 -14.05
C LYS A 85 14.44 13.16 -14.55
N GLU A 86 15.18 13.89 -13.73
CA GLU A 86 16.53 14.37 -14.08
C GLU A 86 17.51 13.20 -14.30
N ASP A 87 17.44 12.16 -13.46
CA ASP A 87 18.27 10.95 -13.62
C ASP A 87 17.93 10.20 -14.92
N LEU A 88 16.65 10.14 -15.29
CA LEU A 88 16.21 9.54 -16.55
C LEU A 88 16.66 10.36 -17.77
N GLU A 89 16.65 11.68 -17.66
CA GLU A 89 17.16 12.60 -18.70
C GLU A 89 18.66 12.46 -18.90
N ASP A 90 19.43 12.46 -17.81
CA ASP A 90 20.88 12.27 -17.86
C ASP A 90 21.24 10.86 -18.38
N CYS A 91 20.46 9.83 -18.04
CA CYS A 91 20.60 8.50 -18.62
C CYS A 91 20.46 8.52 -20.15
N ILE A 92 19.42 9.20 -20.67
CA ILE A 92 19.19 9.34 -22.11
C ILE A 92 20.31 10.15 -22.76
N GLU A 93 20.71 11.28 -22.17
CA GLU A 93 21.77 12.14 -22.70
C GLU A 93 23.09 11.38 -22.82
N LYS A 94 23.52 10.72 -21.75
CA LYS A 94 24.76 9.93 -21.75
C LYS A 94 24.70 8.78 -22.73
N ALA A 95 23.60 8.03 -22.78
CA ALA A 95 23.44 6.96 -23.77
C ALA A 95 23.45 7.50 -25.22
N ALA A 96 22.82 8.66 -25.47
CA ALA A 96 22.84 9.32 -26.76
C ALA A 96 24.25 9.77 -27.19
N LEU A 97 25.10 10.21 -26.25
CA LEU A 97 26.49 10.54 -26.54
C LEU A 97 27.28 9.34 -27.10
N VAL A 98 27.03 8.13 -26.59
CA VAL A 98 27.63 6.90 -27.13
C VAL A 98 27.20 6.69 -28.57
N ILE A 99 25.90 6.79 -28.83
CA ILE A 99 25.30 6.58 -30.16
C ILE A 99 25.85 7.59 -31.17
N GLN A 100 25.95 8.86 -30.79
CA GLN A 100 26.35 9.94 -31.70
C GLN A 100 27.85 10.02 -31.95
N ARG A 101 28.68 9.75 -30.92
CA ARG A 101 30.13 10.01 -30.98
C ARG A 101 30.98 8.74 -31.13
N HIS A 102 30.39 7.57 -30.94
CA HIS A 102 31.10 6.29 -30.93
C HIS A 102 30.41 5.24 -31.80
N GLU A 103 29.99 5.60 -33.01
CA GLU A 103 29.25 4.72 -33.95
C GLU A 103 29.92 3.35 -34.19
N ASN A 104 31.26 3.28 -34.21
CA ASN A 104 32.03 2.02 -34.34
C ASN A 104 32.22 1.24 -33.03
N SER A 105 31.63 1.71 -31.92
CA SER A 105 31.77 1.07 -30.62
C SER A 105 30.80 -0.09 -30.45
N LYS A 106 31.25 -1.14 -29.76
CA LYS A 106 30.39 -2.27 -29.37
C LYS A 106 29.27 -1.90 -28.39
N TRP A 107 29.36 -0.73 -27.74
CA TRP A 107 28.39 -0.27 -26.73
C TRP A 107 27.21 0.49 -27.33
N VAL A 108 27.18 0.73 -28.63
CA VAL A 108 26.11 1.49 -29.30
C VAL A 108 24.76 0.81 -29.11
N ASP A 109 24.68 -0.51 -29.34
CA ASP A 109 23.44 -1.28 -29.19
C ASP A 109 22.94 -1.27 -27.73
N ASP A 110 23.86 -1.38 -26.78
CA ASP A 110 23.54 -1.33 -25.34
C ASP A 110 23.08 0.08 -24.91
N ALA A 111 23.66 1.13 -25.49
CA ALA A 111 23.23 2.50 -25.26
C ALA A 111 21.81 2.75 -25.80
N TYR A 112 21.48 2.26 -27.00
CA TYR A 112 20.10 2.29 -27.49
C TYR A 112 19.14 1.56 -26.54
N LEU A 113 19.55 0.42 -25.97
CA LEU A 113 18.74 -0.31 -25.00
C LEU A 113 18.45 0.54 -23.75
N LEU A 114 19.44 1.27 -23.23
CA LEU A 114 19.25 2.20 -22.11
C LEU A 114 18.30 3.35 -22.46
N VAL A 115 18.42 3.93 -23.65
CA VAL A 115 17.48 4.97 -24.14
C VAL A 115 16.05 4.42 -24.17
N GLY A 116 15.86 3.23 -24.73
CA GLY A 116 14.54 2.59 -24.81
C GLY A 116 13.92 2.36 -23.41
N LYS A 117 14.72 1.86 -22.45
CA LYS A 117 14.28 1.68 -21.06
C LYS A 117 13.92 3.00 -20.38
N ALA A 118 14.75 4.03 -20.53
CA ALA A 118 14.51 5.33 -19.94
C ALA A 118 13.21 5.95 -20.48
N ARG A 119 12.98 5.86 -21.78
CA ARG A 119 11.72 6.28 -22.41
C ARG A 119 10.51 5.49 -21.93
N TYR A 120 10.65 4.17 -21.77
CA TYR A 120 9.61 3.33 -21.16
C TYR A 120 9.26 3.80 -19.74
N TYR A 121 10.25 4.07 -18.89
CA TYR A 121 10.00 4.55 -17.52
C TYR A 121 9.36 5.93 -17.48
N ARG A 122 9.67 6.78 -18.46
CA ARG A 122 9.01 8.08 -18.67
C ARG A 122 7.61 7.97 -19.30
N ALA A 123 7.08 6.75 -19.49
CA ALA A 123 5.83 6.47 -20.20
C ALA A 123 5.78 7.00 -21.65
N GLU A 124 6.94 7.25 -22.27
CA GLU A 124 7.07 7.61 -23.69
C GLU A 124 7.03 6.33 -24.55
N PHE A 125 5.92 5.60 -24.48
CA PHE A 125 5.82 4.24 -25.01
C PHE A 125 6.06 4.16 -26.52
N ASP A 126 5.58 5.13 -27.31
CA ASP A 126 5.80 5.15 -28.76
C ASP A 126 7.30 5.21 -29.10
N HIS A 127 8.03 6.11 -28.46
CA HIS A 127 9.48 6.24 -28.67
C HIS A 127 10.27 5.05 -28.13
N ALA A 128 9.83 4.45 -27.01
CA ALA A 128 10.43 3.22 -26.51
C ALA A 128 10.24 2.06 -27.50
N ILE A 129 9.03 1.90 -28.05
CA ILE A 129 8.69 0.90 -29.07
C ILE A 129 9.56 1.08 -30.32
N GLU A 130 9.67 2.30 -30.84
CA GLU A 130 10.53 2.63 -31.99
C GLU A 130 11.98 2.24 -31.72
N THR A 131 12.49 2.60 -30.54
CA THR A 131 13.86 2.30 -30.13
C THR A 131 14.11 0.79 -30.06
N PHE A 132 13.23 0.02 -29.42
CA PHE A 132 13.40 -1.43 -29.33
C PHE A 132 13.24 -2.15 -30.68
N LYS A 133 12.33 -1.67 -31.55
CA LYS A 133 12.22 -2.16 -32.94
C LYS A 133 13.50 -1.87 -33.73
N TYR A 134 14.06 -0.67 -33.59
CA TYR A 134 15.31 -0.30 -34.23
C TYR A 134 16.46 -1.24 -33.81
N ILE A 135 16.60 -1.53 -32.52
CA ILE A 135 17.63 -2.47 -32.03
C ILE A 135 17.41 -3.86 -32.63
N ASN A 136 16.17 -4.36 -32.62
CA ASN A 136 15.86 -5.69 -33.16
C ASN A 136 16.24 -5.83 -34.65
N ILE A 137 16.07 -4.77 -35.44
CA ILE A 137 16.37 -4.78 -36.88
C ILE A 137 17.88 -4.57 -37.14
N ASN A 138 18.52 -3.67 -36.41
CA ASN A 138 19.86 -3.17 -36.77
C ASN A 138 21.01 -3.80 -35.96
N SER A 139 20.74 -4.29 -34.75
CA SER A 139 21.80 -4.88 -33.90
C SER A 139 22.26 -6.23 -34.43
N LYS A 140 23.58 -6.40 -34.54
CA LYS A 140 24.20 -7.69 -34.88
C LYS A 140 24.32 -8.60 -33.66
N ASP A 141 24.30 -8.05 -32.45
CA ASP A 141 24.35 -8.85 -31.22
C ASP A 141 23.00 -9.51 -30.89
N LYS A 142 23.04 -10.83 -30.78
CA LYS A 142 21.83 -11.62 -30.53
C LYS A 142 21.27 -11.39 -29.13
N ASN A 143 22.13 -11.17 -28.14
CA ASN A 143 21.66 -10.96 -26.77
C ASN A 143 20.96 -9.61 -26.63
N THR A 144 21.49 -8.55 -27.25
CA THR A 144 20.87 -7.23 -27.24
C THR A 144 19.56 -7.21 -28.03
N ARG A 145 19.47 -7.89 -29.18
CA ARG A 145 18.19 -8.08 -29.88
C ARG A 145 17.13 -8.77 -29.02
N HIS A 146 17.47 -9.89 -28.38
CA HIS A 146 16.54 -10.59 -27.49
C HIS A 146 16.11 -9.70 -26.31
N ASN A 147 17.03 -8.94 -25.71
CA ASN A 147 16.71 -8.03 -24.62
C ASN A 147 15.74 -6.94 -25.08
N ALA A 148 16.01 -6.32 -26.23
CA ALA A 148 15.12 -5.32 -26.83
C ALA A 148 13.73 -5.89 -27.12
N LEU A 149 13.62 -7.12 -27.62
CA LEU A 149 12.32 -7.78 -27.83
C LEU A 149 11.57 -8.03 -26.52
N ILE A 150 12.26 -8.40 -25.43
CA ILE A 150 11.63 -8.58 -24.12
C ILE A 150 11.09 -7.24 -23.59
N TRP A 151 11.87 -6.16 -23.70
CA TRP A 151 11.39 -4.83 -23.32
C TRP A 151 10.29 -4.30 -24.24
N LEU A 152 10.33 -4.61 -25.54
CA LEU A 152 9.26 -4.31 -26.47
C LEU A 152 7.96 -5.03 -26.05
N MET A 153 8.05 -6.31 -25.68
CA MET A 153 6.91 -7.05 -25.13
C MET A 153 6.37 -6.37 -23.87
N ARG A 154 7.24 -6.04 -22.90
CA ARG A 154 6.84 -5.36 -21.66
C ARG A 154 6.17 -4.02 -21.94
N THR A 155 6.73 -3.24 -22.87
CA THR A 155 6.18 -1.95 -23.29
C THR A 155 4.79 -2.11 -23.90
N PHE A 156 4.57 -3.10 -24.77
CA PHE A 156 3.24 -3.38 -25.30
C PHE A 156 2.23 -3.83 -24.24
N ILE A 157 2.66 -4.56 -23.21
CA ILE A 157 1.79 -4.93 -22.08
C ILE A 157 1.29 -3.66 -21.38
N ASP A 158 2.20 -2.77 -21.03
CA ASP A 158 1.89 -1.56 -20.26
C ASP A 158 1.17 -0.48 -21.08
N TYR A 159 1.43 -0.44 -22.39
CA TYR A 159 0.73 0.43 -23.32
C TYR A 159 -0.69 -0.05 -23.65
N GLY A 160 -1.07 -1.27 -23.24
CA GLY A 160 -2.39 -1.86 -23.51
C GLY A 160 -2.49 -2.60 -24.85
N GLU A 161 -1.41 -2.65 -25.62
CA GLU A 161 -1.27 -3.30 -26.93
C GLU A 161 -1.13 -4.83 -26.81
N THR A 162 -2.17 -5.48 -26.28
CA THR A 162 -2.18 -6.91 -25.94
C THR A 162 -1.82 -7.82 -27.12
N ASN A 163 -2.34 -7.55 -28.32
CA ASN A 163 -2.08 -8.39 -29.51
C ASN A 163 -0.61 -8.33 -29.93
N ASN A 164 0.00 -7.14 -29.86
CA ASN A 164 1.41 -6.95 -30.16
C ASN A 164 2.31 -7.65 -29.12
N ALA A 165 1.95 -7.59 -27.83
CA ALA A 165 2.67 -8.33 -26.79
C ALA A 165 2.63 -9.86 -27.04
N ILE A 166 1.48 -10.41 -27.44
CA ILE A 166 1.34 -11.83 -27.79
C ILE A 166 2.21 -12.18 -29.01
N ALA A 167 2.20 -11.36 -30.05
CA ALA A 167 3.00 -11.58 -31.25
C ALA A 167 4.51 -11.63 -30.93
N VAL A 168 5.00 -10.73 -30.08
CA VAL A 168 6.40 -10.75 -29.61
C VAL A 168 6.67 -12.01 -28.79
N ALA A 169 5.76 -12.40 -27.89
CA ALA A 169 5.93 -13.62 -27.09
C ALA A 169 6.00 -14.88 -27.98
N ASP A 170 5.15 -14.99 -29.00
CA ASP A 170 5.13 -16.14 -29.92
C ASP A 170 6.36 -16.18 -30.83
N PHE A 171 6.88 -15.02 -31.23
CA PHE A 171 8.16 -14.90 -31.91
C PHE A 171 9.30 -15.41 -30.99
N MET A 172 9.40 -14.87 -29.77
CA MET A 172 10.46 -15.22 -28.81
C MET A 172 10.43 -16.70 -28.40
N ARG A 173 9.28 -17.38 -28.42
CA ARG A 173 9.20 -18.84 -28.15
C ARG A 173 9.89 -19.69 -29.21
N LYS A 174 10.01 -19.20 -30.45
CA LYS A 174 10.64 -19.91 -31.57
C LYS A 174 12.15 -19.64 -31.63
N GLU A 175 12.61 -18.58 -30.97
CA GLU A 175 14.02 -18.22 -30.91
C GLU A 175 14.85 -19.23 -30.11
N LYS A 176 16.03 -19.57 -30.64
CA LYS A 176 16.99 -20.50 -30.01
C LYS A 176 18.18 -19.72 -29.45
N GLY A 177 18.87 -20.26 -28.45
CA GLY A 177 20.10 -19.65 -27.93
C GLY A 177 19.86 -18.29 -27.24
N ILE A 178 18.75 -18.16 -26.51
CA ILE A 178 18.49 -17.04 -25.61
C ILE A 178 19.40 -17.22 -24.39
N SER A 179 20.14 -16.17 -24.00
CA SER A 179 20.98 -16.21 -22.80
C SER A 179 20.15 -16.47 -21.54
N PRO A 180 20.72 -17.07 -20.47
CA PRO A 180 19.99 -17.32 -19.22
C PRO A 180 19.30 -16.08 -18.65
N ASP A 181 19.96 -14.93 -18.66
CA ASP A 181 19.42 -13.66 -18.15
C ASP A 181 18.21 -13.16 -18.97
N ASN A 182 18.31 -13.23 -20.30
CA ASN A 182 17.19 -12.88 -21.18
C ASN A 182 16.05 -13.89 -21.05
N LEU A 183 16.37 -15.18 -20.89
CA LEU A 183 15.35 -16.22 -20.74
C LEU A 183 14.60 -16.07 -19.41
N GLN A 184 15.30 -15.75 -18.33
CA GLN A 184 14.69 -15.40 -17.04
C GLN A 184 13.74 -14.22 -17.22
N THR A 185 14.22 -13.13 -17.80
CA THR A 185 13.44 -11.89 -17.97
C THR A 185 12.24 -12.13 -18.90
N LEU A 186 12.38 -12.92 -19.95
CA LEU A 186 11.30 -13.32 -20.85
C LEU A 186 10.21 -14.09 -20.09
N TYR A 187 10.58 -15.10 -19.30
CA TYR A 187 9.60 -15.86 -18.52
C TYR A 187 8.87 -14.98 -17.49
N LEU A 188 9.57 -14.08 -16.82
CA LEU A 188 8.95 -13.11 -15.92
C LEU A 188 8.04 -12.12 -16.66
N THR A 189 8.42 -11.69 -17.87
CA THR A 189 7.59 -10.81 -18.72
C THR A 189 6.32 -11.52 -19.20
N ILE A 190 6.41 -12.81 -19.55
CA ILE A 190 5.23 -13.61 -19.86
C ILE A 190 4.36 -13.84 -18.61
N ALA A 191 4.97 -14.11 -17.45
CA ALA A 191 4.21 -14.23 -16.20
C ALA A 191 3.48 -12.91 -15.87
N TYR A 192 4.14 -11.77 -16.06
CA TYR A 192 3.55 -10.45 -15.90
C TYR A 192 2.37 -10.22 -16.85
N PHE A 193 2.48 -10.63 -18.12
CA PHE A 193 1.35 -10.60 -19.04
C PHE A 193 0.12 -11.35 -18.49
N TYR A 194 0.29 -12.58 -18.01
CA TYR A 194 -0.82 -13.36 -17.43
C TYR A 194 -1.32 -12.79 -16.11
N GLU A 195 -0.45 -12.15 -15.32
CA GLU A 195 -0.86 -11.43 -14.12
C GLU A 195 -1.85 -10.29 -14.45
N THR A 196 -1.63 -9.53 -15.53
CA THR A 196 -2.59 -8.47 -15.95
C THR A 196 -3.97 -9.03 -16.30
N LYS A 197 -4.05 -10.31 -16.68
CA LYS A 197 -5.31 -11.02 -16.98
C LYS A 197 -5.87 -11.79 -15.77
N LYS A 198 -5.23 -11.70 -14.60
CA LYS A 198 -5.54 -12.49 -13.39
C LYS A 198 -5.49 -14.01 -13.62
N ASP A 199 -4.73 -14.48 -14.61
CA ASP A 199 -4.53 -15.91 -14.90
C ASP A 199 -3.36 -16.45 -14.07
N TYR A 200 -3.63 -16.71 -12.79
CA TYR A 200 -2.61 -17.14 -11.84
C TYR A 200 -2.02 -18.52 -12.16
N ALA A 201 -2.76 -19.39 -12.87
CA ALA A 201 -2.23 -20.68 -13.28
C ALA A 201 -1.04 -20.52 -14.23
N ASN A 202 -1.17 -19.63 -15.23
CA ASN A 202 -0.08 -19.32 -16.13
C ASN A 202 1.02 -18.47 -15.47
N VAL A 203 0.68 -17.55 -14.55
CA VAL A 203 1.70 -16.86 -13.71
C VAL A 203 2.61 -17.90 -13.04
N GLY A 204 2.03 -18.86 -12.32
CA GLY A 204 2.79 -19.89 -11.63
C GLY A 204 3.65 -20.74 -12.57
N LYS A 205 3.11 -21.12 -13.73
CA LYS A 205 3.85 -21.89 -14.76
C LYS A 205 5.11 -21.16 -15.23
N TYR A 206 5.03 -19.87 -15.53
CA TYR A 206 6.16 -19.12 -16.07
C TYR A 206 7.14 -18.67 -14.98
N VAL A 207 6.66 -18.34 -13.78
CA VAL A 207 7.53 -18.09 -12.62
C VAL A 207 8.32 -19.35 -12.25
N GLN A 208 7.71 -20.54 -12.29
CA GLN A 208 8.42 -21.80 -12.07
C GLN A 208 9.56 -22.03 -13.07
N LYS A 209 9.38 -21.63 -14.33
CA LYS A 209 10.45 -21.68 -15.35
C LYS A 209 11.55 -20.65 -15.12
N ALA A 210 11.23 -19.50 -14.52
CA ALA A 210 12.20 -18.44 -14.22
C ALA A 210 13.04 -18.73 -12.98
N LEU A 211 12.48 -19.36 -11.94
CA LEU A 211 13.15 -19.67 -10.67
C LEU A 211 14.56 -20.29 -10.76
N PRO A 212 14.84 -21.30 -11.61
CA PRO A 212 16.19 -21.87 -11.72
C PRO A 212 17.20 -20.91 -12.36
N LEU A 213 16.76 -19.87 -13.08
CA LEU A 213 17.61 -18.90 -13.76
C LEU A 213 17.96 -17.71 -12.86
N ILE A 214 17.10 -17.38 -11.89
CA ILE A 214 17.31 -16.30 -10.93
C ILE A 214 18.56 -16.60 -10.10
N GLN A 215 19.45 -15.62 -9.96
CA GLN A 215 20.68 -15.75 -9.16
C GLN A 215 20.56 -15.04 -7.80
N VAL A 216 19.95 -13.86 -7.78
CA VAL A 216 19.77 -13.02 -6.58
C VAL A 216 18.84 -13.73 -5.60
N LYS A 217 19.27 -13.86 -4.33
CA LYS A 217 18.52 -14.62 -3.32
C LYS A 217 17.21 -13.92 -2.97
N GLU A 218 17.26 -12.61 -2.79
CA GLU A 218 16.11 -11.75 -2.49
C GLU A 218 15.01 -11.91 -3.55
N ASP A 219 15.39 -11.94 -4.83
CA ASP A 219 14.46 -12.21 -5.94
C ASP A 219 13.89 -13.63 -5.85
N LYS A 220 14.71 -14.65 -5.54
CA LYS A 220 14.19 -16.01 -5.31
C LYS A 220 13.16 -16.04 -4.18
N ALA A 221 13.39 -15.33 -3.08
CA ALA A 221 12.41 -15.21 -2.00
C ALA A 221 11.11 -14.61 -2.52
N LYS A 222 11.16 -13.49 -3.24
CA LYS A 222 9.98 -12.86 -3.85
C LYS A 222 9.21 -13.84 -4.74
N TYR A 223 9.89 -14.51 -5.67
CA TYR A 223 9.20 -15.39 -6.62
C TYR A 223 8.72 -16.70 -5.99
N HIS A 224 9.41 -17.26 -5.00
CA HIS A 224 8.86 -18.34 -4.18
C HIS A 224 7.64 -17.88 -3.38
N TYR A 225 7.62 -16.64 -2.91
CA TYR A 225 6.47 -16.09 -2.21
C TYR A 225 5.26 -15.96 -3.14
N ILE A 226 5.45 -15.41 -4.35
CA ILE A 226 4.43 -15.36 -5.41
C ILE A 226 3.91 -16.77 -5.73
N MET A 227 4.79 -17.76 -5.90
CA MET A 227 4.38 -19.15 -6.14
C MET A 227 3.56 -19.72 -4.98
N GLY A 228 3.92 -19.40 -3.74
CA GLY A 228 3.16 -19.75 -2.54
C GLY A 228 1.74 -19.21 -2.63
N GLN A 229 1.58 -17.90 -2.87
CA GLN A 229 0.27 -17.26 -2.98
C GLN A 229 -0.55 -17.83 -4.14
N VAL A 230 0.05 -18.02 -5.32
CA VAL A 230 -0.62 -18.62 -6.49
C VAL A 230 -1.15 -20.03 -6.17
N PHE A 231 -0.37 -20.86 -5.48
CA PHE A 231 -0.83 -22.19 -5.10
C PHE A 231 -1.89 -22.17 -3.99
N GLN A 232 -1.79 -21.22 -3.05
CA GLN A 232 -2.79 -21.00 -2.01
C GLN A 232 -4.15 -20.61 -2.62
N GLU A 233 -4.17 -19.68 -3.57
CA GLU A 233 -5.37 -19.31 -4.34
C GLU A 233 -5.96 -20.51 -5.10
N ALA A 234 -5.09 -21.37 -5.64
CA ALA A 234 -5.49 -22.61 -6.30
C ALA A 234 -5.90 -23.75 -5.33
N ARG A 235 -5.94 -23.50 -4.02
CA ARG A 235 -6.19 -24.50 -2.94
C ARG A 235 -5.24 -25.70 -2.98
N LYS A 236 -4.01 -25.50 -3.45
CA LYS A 236 -2.93 -26.49 -3.48
C LYS A 236 -2.00 -26.28 -2.29
N ASP A 237 -2.53 -26.54 -1.08
CA ASP A 237 -1.89 -26.19 0.18
C ASP A 237 -0.48 -26.80 0.35
N GLU A 238 -0.27 -28.05 -0.08
CA GLU A 238 1.05 -28.70 -0.03
C GLU A 238 2.10 -27.98 -0.90
N ALA A 239 1.73 -27.63 -2.14
CA ALA A 239 2.60 -26.90 -3.05
C ALA A 239 2.86 -25.46 -2.57
N SER A 240 1.84 -24.84 -1.98
CA SER A 240 1.98 -23.52 -1.33
C SER A 240 2.96 -23.59 -0.16
N PHE A 241 2.81 -24.59 0.71
CA PHE A 241 3.67 -24.79 1.87
C PHE A 241 5.13 -25.00 1.47
N ALA A 242 5.38 -25.83 0.45
CA ALA A 242 6.71 -26.08 -0.08
C ALA A 242 7.39 -24.79 -0.57
N ASN A 243 6.64 -23.93 -1.27
CA ASN A 243 7.18 -22.66 -1.78
C ASN A 243 7.45 -21.65 -0.65
N TYR A 244 6.53 -21.48 0.30
CA TYR A 244 6.77 -20.61 1.45
C TYR A 244 7.98 -21.06 2.29
N ARG A 245 8.24 -22.36 2.40
CA ARG A 245 9.49 -22.84 3.03
C ARG A 245 10.75 -22.40 2.28
N GLN A 246 10.71 -22.33 0.95
CA GLN A 246 11.85 -21.84 0.17
C GLN A 246 12.07 -20.34 0.33
N VAL A 247 11.03 -19.56 0.59
CA VAL A 247 11.16 -18.14 0.91
C VAL A 247 12.07 -17.95 2.12
N LEU A 248 11.84 -18.68 3.22
CA LEU A 248 12.66 -18.59 4.43
C LEU A 248 14.14 -19.00 4.24
N ARG A 249 14.48 -19.64 3.11
CA ARG A 249 15.85 -20.04 2.73
C ARG A 249 16.52 -19.07 1.75
N SER A 250 15.81 -18.06 1.27
CA SER A 250 16.19 -17.22 0.13
C SER A 250 16.42 -15.76 0.51
N ALA A 251 16.98 -15.47 1.68
CA ALA A 251 17.25 -14.09 2.15
C ALA A 251 16.06 -13.09 2.03
N PRO A 252 14.85 -13.44 2.52
CA PRO A 252 13.68 -12.56 2.46
C PRO A 252 13.82 -11.34 3.38
N SER A 253 13.12 -10.25 3.05
CA SER A 253 12.98 -9.09 3.94
C SER A 253 12.27 -9.47 5.26
N TYR A 254 12.45 -8.66 6.30
CA TYR A 254 11.82 -8.92 7.61
C TYR A 254 10.28 -9.04 7.50
N GLU A 255 9.66 -8.14 6.74
CA GLU A 255 8.22 -8.17 6.49
C GLU A 255 7.81 -9.44 5.71
N MET A 256 8.54 -9.81 4.65
CA MET A 256 8.25 -11.03 3.92
C MET A 256 8.41 -12.28 4.81
N ILE A 257 9.37 -12.31 5.75
CA ILE A 257 9.49 -13.37 6.75
C ILE A 257 8.22 -13.46 7.58
N PHE A 258 7.71 -12.32 8.04
CA PHE A 258 6.49 -12.26 8.84
C PHE A 258 5.30 -12.84 8.06
N TYR A 259 5.03 -12.37 6.84
CA TYR A 259 3.91 -12.89 6.04
C TYR A 259 4.10 -14.32 5.56
N THR A 260 5.33 -14.74 5.27
CA THR A 260 5.63 -16.14 4.93
C THR A 260 5.29 -17.05 6.11
N LYS A 261 5.68 -16.65 7.32
CA LYS A 261 5.34 -17.37 8.54
C LYS A 261 3.83 -17.43 8.75
N LEU A 262 3.16 -16.29 8.63
CA LEU A 262 1.71 -16.17 8.71
C LEU A 262 1.01 -17.15 7.74
N ASN A 263 1.38 -17.12 6.46
CA ASN A 263 0.78 -17.97 5.43
C ASN A 263 1.13 -19.46 5.60
N LEU A 264 2.32 -19.81 6.09
CA LEU A 264 2.66 -21.19 6.46
C LEU A 264 1.70 -21.77 7.51
N GLY A 265 1.21 -20.95 8.43
CA GLY A 265 0.18 -21.36 9.40
C GLY A 265 -1.17 -21.65 8.75
N LEU A 266 -1.51 -20.94 7.65
CA LEU A 266 -2.79 -21.05 6.93
C LEU A 266 -2.85 -22.25 5.98
N VAL A 267 -1.72 -22.61 5.37
CA VAL A 267 -1.61 -23.74 4.41
C VAL A 267 -1.03 -25.00 5.05
N TRP A 268 -0.84 -25.00 6.36
CA TRP A 268 -0.50 -26.21 7.09
C TRP A 268 -1.64 -27.22 6.90
N ASN A 269 -1.33 -28.51 6.70
CA ASN A 269 -2.37 -29.53 6.59
C ASN A 269 -3.19 -29.54 7.91
N THR A 270 -4.43 -29.05 7.86
CA THR A 270 -5.32 -28.88 9.02
C THR A 270 -6.20 -30.10 9.26
N GLU A 271 -5.94 -31.23 8.62
CA GLU A 271 -6.69 -32.46 8.92
C GLU A 271 -6.35 -32.93 10.35
N GLY A 272 -7.37 -32.93 11.21
CA GLY A 272 -7.31 -33.42 12.58
C GLY A 272 -7.08 -32.35 13.67
N GLU A 273 -7.60 -32.62 14.87
CA GLU A 273 -7.60 -31.69 16.01
C GLU A 273 -6.19 -31.30 16.50
N ASN A 274 -5.22 -32.20 16.37
CA ASN A 274 -3.82 -31.93 16.72
C ASN A 274 -3.19 -30.87 15.81
N SER A 275 -3.53 -30.86 14.53
CA SER A 275 -3.04 -29.89 13.55
C SER A 275 -3.57 -28.48 13.86
N LEU A 276 -4.83 -28.38 14.28
CA LEU A 276 -5.43 -27.12 14.73
C LEU A 276 -4.73 -26.54 15.96
N LYS A 277 -4.43 -27.37 16.97
CA LYS A 277 -3.69 -26.95 18.18
C LYS A 277 -2.29 -26.44 17.83
N GLN A 278 -1.62 -27.06 16.88
CA GLN A 278 -0.29 -26.62 16.41
C GLN A 278 -0.36 -25.26 15.70
N ALA A 279 -1.34 -25.06 14.81
CA ALA A 279 -1.55 -23.78 14.13
C ALA A 279 -1.84 -22.64 15.13
N ARG A 280 -2.74 -22.86 16.10
CA ARG A 280 -3.01 -21.88 17.17
C ARG A 280 -1.77 -21.58 18.01
N LYS A 281 -0.98 -22.60 18.36
CA LYS A 281 0.29 -22.42 19.09
C LYS A 281 1.27 -21.59 18.27
N TYR A 282 1.29 -21.78 16.96
CA TYR A 282 2.12 -21.03 16.04
C TYR A 282 1.74 -19.55 15.97
N PHE A 283 0.45 -19.23 15.79
CA PHE A 283 -0.02 -17.82 15.83
C PHE A 283 0.28 -17.16 17.18
N ASN A 284 0.06 -17.87 18.28
CA ASN A 284 0.41 -17.36 19.61
C ASN A 284 1.91 -17.07 19.77
N LYS A 285 2.78 -17.86 19.12
CA LYS A 285 4.22 -17.57 19.08
C LYS A 285 4.50 -16.29 18.30
N LEU A 286 3.82 -16.06 17.18
CA LEU A 286 3.94 -14.82 16.40
C LEU A 286 3.50 -13.60 17.22
N LEU A 287 2.39 -13.70 17.98
CA LEU A 287 1.89 -12.61 18.84
C LEU A 287 2.84 -12.25 19.99
N ARG A 288 3.61 -13.24 20.49
CA ARG A 288 4.58 -13.05 21.58
C ARG A 288 5.92 -12.49 21.10
N ASP A 289 6.21 -12.57 19.81
CA ASP A 289 7.45 -12.03 19.26
C ASP A 289 7.42 -10.50 19.33
N LYS A 290 8.38 -9.90 20.05
CA LYS A 290 8.47 -8.44 20.22
C LYS A 290 8.68 -7.71 18.90
N LYS A 291 9.19 -8.39 17.87
CA LYS A 291 9.37 -7.78 16.56
C LYS A 291 8.06 -7.64 15.77
N ASN A 292 7.01 -8.38 16.16
CA ASN A 292 5.72 -8.38 15.48
C ASN A 292 4.69 -7.42 16.10
N VAL A 293 5.13 -6.47 16.94
CA VAL A 293 4.20 -5.56 17.64
C VAL A 293 3.34 -4.78 16.65
N ASP A 294 3.93 -4.30 15.55
CA ASP A 294 3.23 -3.55 14.51
C ASP A 294 2.38 -4.42 13.57
N PHE A 295 2.46 -5.75 13.68
CA PHE A 295 1.72 -6.69 12.85
C PHE A 295 0.64 -7.48 13.62
N LYS A 296 0.38 -7.12 14.89
CA LYS A 296 -0.61 -7.83 15.72
C LYS A 296 -2.00 -7.83 15.09
N ASP A 297 -2.40 -6.71 14.50
CA ASP A 297 -3.65 -6.57 13.75
C ASP A 297 -3.80 -7.64 12.65
N LYS A 298 -2.75 -7.84 11.86
CA LYS A 298 -2.68 -8.84 10.78
C LYS A 298 -2.68 -10.27 11.33
N ILE A 299 -1.92 -10.53 12.41
CA ILE A 299 -1.92 -11.87 13.03
C ILE A 299 -3.34 -12.23 13.50
N TYR A 300 -4.01 -11.31 14.21
CA TYR A 300 -5.38 -11.55 14.68
C TYR A 300 -6.37 -11.69 13.51
N PHE A 301 -6.18 -10.95 12.42
CA PHE A 301 -7.04 -11.10 11.25
C PHE A 301 -6.94 -12.50 10.63
N GLU A 302 -5.71 -12.99 10.45
CA GLU A 302 -5.50 -14.33 9.90
C GLU A 302 -5.89 -15.44 10.85
N MET A 303 -5.75 -15.24 12.16
CA MET A 303 -6.37 -16.13 13.14
C MET A 303 -7.89 -16.18 12.97
N GLY A 304 -8.53 -15.02 12.77
CA GLY A 304 -9.96 -14.95 12.46
C GLY A 304 -10.34 -15.69 11.18
N ASN A 305 -9.54 -15.57 10.11
CA ASN A 305 -9.74 -16.31 8.86
C ASN A 305 -9.57 -17.82 9.07
N PHE A 306 -8.54 -18.22 9.82
CA PHE A 306 -8.27 -19.60 10.16
C PHE A 306 -9.41 -20.23 10.96
N GLU A 307 -9.88 -19.57 12.02
CA GLU A 307 -10.98 -20.09 12.84
C GLU A 307 -12.30 -20.13 12.06
N PHE A 308 -12.56 -19.14 11.21
CA PHE A 308 -13.72 -19.13 10.33
C PHE A 308 -13.70 -20.30 9.32
N LYS A 309 -12.55 -20.57 8.69
CA LYS A 309 -12.37 -21.72 7.77
C LYS A 309 -12.63 -23.06 8.47
N ASN A 310 -12.30 -23.15 9.76
CA ASN A 310 -12.49 -24.34 10.58
C ASN A 310 -13.83 -24.37 11.34
N HIS A 311 -14.79 -23.52 10.96
CA HIS A 311 -16.14 -23.45 11.54
C HIS A 311 -16.21 -23.05 13.03
N HIS A 312 -15.14 -22.45 13.58
CA HIS A 312 -15.10 -21.91 14.95
C HIS A 312 -15.52 -20.43 14.95
N LEU A 313 -16.82 -20.18 14.78
CA LEU A 313 -17.36 -18.81 14.65
C LEU A 313 -17.09 -17.90 15.86
N PRO A 314 -17.27 -18.33 17.13
CA PRO A 314 -17.02 -17.46 18.28
C PRO A 314 -15.57 -16.97 18.36
N GLU A 315 -14.62 -17.87 18.13
CA GLU A 315 -13.20 -17.58 18.09
C GLU A 315 -12.86 -16.65 16.93
N ALA A 316 -13.42 -16.90 15.74
CA ALA A 316 -13.24 -16.02 14.59
C ALA A 316 -13.70 -14.59 14.88
N ILE A 317 -14.90 -14.41 15.44
CA ILE A 317 -15.44 -13.09 15.80
C ILE A 317 -14.53 -12.39 16.83
N LYS A 318 -14.05 -13.12 17.83
CA LYS A 318 -13.12 -12.59 18.84
C LYS A 318 -11.84 -12.09 18.17
N ASP A 319 -11.25 -12.89 17.29
CA ASP A 319 -9.97 -12.55 16.66
C ASP A 319 -10.12 -11.40 15.66
N TYR A 320 -11.21 -11.31 14.89
CA TYR A 320 -11.48 -10.12 14.06
C TYR A 320 -11.67 -8.85 14.89
N LYS A 321 -12.34 -8.92 16.05
CA LYS A 321 -12.45 -7.78 16.97
C LYS A 321 -11.08 -7.35 17.50
N LEU A 322 -10.22 -8.31 17.86
CA LEU A 322 -8.85 -8.03 18.29
C LEU A 322 -8.02 -7.43 17.14
N SER A 323 -8.20 -7.89 15.91
CA SER A 323 -7.59 -7.30 14.72
C SER A 323 -7.96 -5.82 14.57
N ALA A 324 -9.27 -5.52 14.58
CA ALA A 324 -9.76 -4.15 14.48
C ALA A 324 -9.27 -3.25 15.62
N TRP A 325 -9.16 -3.79 16.85
CA TRP A 325 -8.68 -3.05 18.01
C TRP A 325 -7.17 -2.74 17.95
N ASN A 326 -6.35 -3.68 17.46
CA ASN A 326 -4.91 -3.47 17.30
C ASN A 326 -4.56 -2.64 16.05
N SER A 327 -5.49 -2.50 15.09
CA SER A 327 -5.32 -1.69 13.88
C SER A 327 -5.41 -0.19 14.21
N THR A 328 -4.34 0.38 14.73
CA THR A 328 -4.31 1.81 15.15
C THR A 328 -3.86 2.76 14.05
N LYS A 329 -3.04 2.28 13.10
CA LYS A 329 -2.49 3.07 11.99
C LYS A 329 -2.86 2.53 10.60
N ASN A 330 -3.52 1.37 10.56
CA ASN A 330 -3.83 0.66 9.32
C ASN A 330 -5.34 0.59 9.10
N ASP A 331 -5.87 1.64 8.48
CA ASP A 331 -7.30 1.75 8.19
C ASP A 331 -7.81 0.65 7.27
N ARG A 332 -6.98 0.20 6.32
CA ARG A 332 -7.32 -0.92 5.44
C ARG A 332 -7.54 -2.20 6.25
N GLN A 333 -6.61 -2.56 7.12
CA GLN A 333 -6.71 -3.74 7.98
C GLN A 333 -7.93 -3.66 8.91
N LYS A 334 -8.16 -2.48 9.51
CA LYS A 334 -9.31 -2.23 10.38
C LYS A 334 -10.63 -2.37 9.63
N GLY A 335 -10.73 -1.77 8.45
CA GLY A 335 -11.90 -1.86 7.57
C GLY A 335 -12.18 -3.30 7.13
N MET A 336 -11.13 -4.07 6.78
CA MET A 336 -11.26 -5.49 6.44
C MET A 336 -11.77 -6.32 7.62
N ALA A 337 -11.28 -6.08 8.84
CA ALA A 337 -11.77 -6.76 10.04
C ALA A 337 -13.25 -6.46 10.31
N TYR A 338 -13.67 -5.18 10.18
CA TYR A 338 -15.09 -4.83 10.27
C TYR A 338 -15.94 -5.47 9.18
N LEU A 339 -15.42 -5.56 7.95
CA LEU A 339 -16.13 -6.20 6.84
C LEU A 339 -16.40 -7.68 7.14
N ARG A 340 -15.40 -8.41 7.63
CA ARG A 340 -15.56 -9.82 8.02
C ARG A 340 -16.57 -9.98 9.16
N LEU A 341 -16.55 -9.11 10.15
CA LEU A 341 -17.56 -9.10 11.22
C LEU A 341 -18.97 -8.84 10.66
N GLY A 342 -19.12 -7.83 9.80
CA GLY A 342 -20.40 -7.52 9.15
C GLY A 342 -20.94 -8.69 8.32
N GLN A 343 -20.08 -9.36 7.54
CA GLN A 343 -20.42 -10.57 6.78
C GLN A 343 -20.87 -11.71 7.68
N ILE A 344 -20.15 -12.02 8.77
CA ILE A 344 -20.53 -13.09 9.70
C ILE A 344 -21.88 -12.80 10.36
N HIS A 345 -22.09 -11.56 10.81
CA HIS A 345 -23.35 -11.17 11.44
C HIS A 345 -24.52 -11.20 10.44
N TYR A 346 -24.26 -10.90 9.17
CA TYR A 346 -25.27 -10.94 8.10
C TYR A 346 -25.58 -12.37 7.65
N ASP A 347 -24.58 -13.12 7.19
CA ASP A 347 -24.72 -14.41 6.52
C ASP A 347 -24.96 -15.57 7.52
N SER A 348 -24.14 -15.64 8.57
CA SER A 348 -24.12 -16.80 9.48
C SER A 348 -25.07 -16.64 10.65
N LEU A 349 -25.13 -15.45 11.26
CA LEU A 349 -25.88 -15.21 12.50
C LEU A 349 -27.24 -14.54 12.27
N ARG A 350 -27.48 -13.94 11.09
CA ARG A 350 -28.69 -13.16 10.77
C ARG A 350 -29.00 -12.05 11.79
N GLN A 351 -27.95 -11.51 12.39
CA GLN A 351 -28.00 -10.39 13.34
C GLN A 351 -27.86 -9.08 12.56
N PHE A 352 -28.92 -8.71 11.84
CA PHE A 352 -28.88 -7.61 10.86
C PHE A 352 -28.54 -6.25 11.46
N GLU A 353 -28.90 -5.98 12.71
CA GLU A 353 -28.52 -4.72 13.39
C GLU A 353 -27.01 -4.62 13.62
N LEU A 354 -26.39 -5.71 14.07
CA LEU A 354 -24.94 -5.77 14.26
C LEU A 354 -24.23 -5.74 12.91
N ALA A 355 -24.77 -6.44 11.90
CA ALA A 355 -24.25 -6.38 10.55
C ALA A 355 -24.26 -4.93 10.02
N GLN A 356 -25.38 -4.20 10.16
CA GLN A 356 -25.50 -2.81 9.76
C GLN A 356 -24.45 -1.92 10.43
N ALA A 357 -24.27 -2.04 11.74
CA ALA A 357 -23.25 -1.27 12.48
C ALA A 357 -21.82 -1.56 11.99
N TYR A 358 -21.50 -2.83 11.69
CA TYR A 358 -20.19 -3.20 11.16
C TYR A 358 -20.00 -2.72 9.72
N TYR A 359 -21.00 -2.83 8.85
CA TYR A 359 -20.93 -2.30 7.49
C TYR A 359 -20.78 -0.78 7.46
N ASP A 360 -21.45 -0.05 8.37
CA ASP A 360 -21.27 1.39 8.54
C ASP A 360 -19.82 1.74 8.92
N SER A 361 -19.29 1.05 9.94
CA SER A 361 -17.89 1.21 10.36
C SER A 361 -16.90 0.83 9.24
N THR A 362 -17.20 -0.20 8.44
CA THR A 362 -16.40 -0.56 7.27
C THR A 362 -16.35 0.56 6.25
N VAL A 363 -17.50 1.12 5.84
CA VAL A 363 -17.55 2.18 4.82
C VAL A 363 -16.84 3.46 5.29
N GLN A 364 -16.88 3.74 6.60
CA GLN A 364 -16.21 4.90 7.20
C GLN A 364 -14.67 4.79 7.19
N VAL A 365 -14.12 3.59 7.39
CA VAL A 365 -12.68 3.38 7.60
C VAL A 365 -11.97 2.80 6.38
N LEU A 366 -12.64 1.96 5.59
CA LEU A 366 -12.02 1.24 4.49
C LEU A 366 -11.66 2.21 3.33
N PRO A 367 -10.43 2.17 2.80
CA PRO A 367 -10.04 2.98 1.66
C PRO A 367 -10.92 2.74 0.42
N LYS A 368 -11.18 3.80 -0.35
CA LYS A 368 -12.05 3.76 -1.54
C LYS A 368 -11.46 2.98 -2.71
N ASP A 369 -10.13 2.81 -2.74
CA ASP A 369 -9.42 2.00 -3.74
C ASP A 369 -9.48 0.49 -3.45
N TYR A 370 -10.15 0.09 -2.36
CA TYR A 370 -10.38 -1.31 -2.05
C TYR A 370 -11.25 -2.00 -3.11
N GLU A 371 -10.91 -3.25 -3.44
CA GLU A 371 -11.64 -4.00 -4.46
C GLU A 371 -13.07 -4.26 -3.99
N PHE A 372 -14.07 -4.01 -4.85
CA PHE A 372 -15.50 -4.13 -4.51
C PHE A 372 -16.03 -3.13 -3.46
N TYR A 373 -15.35 -2.00 -3.20
CA TYR A 373 -15.83 -0.96 -2.28
C TYR A 373 -17.29 -0.54 -2.57
N GLU A 374 -17.64 -0.31 -3.84
CA GLU A 374 -19.01 0.04 -4.26
C GLU A 374 -20.05 -1.05 -3.96
N GLY A 375 -19.65 -2.32 -3.93
CA GLY A 375 -20.52 -3.41 -3.50
C GLY A 375 -20.79 -3.38 -1.99
N ILE A 376 -19.74 -3.08 -1.21
CA ILE A 376 -19.81 -2.97 0.25
C ILE A 376 -20.69 -1.78 0.65
N LYS A 377 -20.51 -0.63 -0.01
CA LYS A 377 -21.32 0.57 0.22
C LYS A 377 -22.80 0.33 -0.06
N ARG A 378 -23.13 -0.29 -1.20
CA ARG A 378 -24.52 -0.67 -1.51
C ARG A 378 -25.12 -1.63 -0.47
N ARG A 379 -24.35 -2.61 0.00
CA ARG A 379 -24.81 -3.52 1.07
C ARG A 379 -25.16 -2.76 2.35
N LYS A 380 -24.33 -1.77 2.72
CA LYS A 380 -24.57 -0.89 3.86
C LYS A 380 -25.88 -0.11 3.71
N GLU A 381 -26.11 0.51 2.56
CA GLU A 381 -27.33 1.28 2.27
C GLU A 381 -28.59 0.41 2.36
N VAL A 382 -28.56 -0.81 1.82
CA VAL A 382 -29.68 -1.77 1.96
C VAL A 382 -29.90 -2.16 3.43
N LEU A 383 -28.82 -2.38 4.17
CA LEU A 383 -28.92 -2.72 5.59
C LEU A 383 -29.48 -1.58 6.44
N ASP A 384 -29.17 -0.32 6.11
CA ASP A 384 -29.73 0.85 6.80
C ASP A 384 -31.25 0.89 6.67
N GLU A 385 -31.78 0.71 5.46
CA GLU A 385 -33.22 0.70 5.22
C GLU A 385 -33.89 -0.52 5.88
N PHE A 386 -33.28 -1.70 5.73
CA PHE A 386 -33.80 -2.93 6.31
C PHE A 386 -33.86 -2.85 7.84
N VAL A 387 -32.79 -2.42 8.51
CA VAL A 387 -32.74 -2.32 9.97
C VAL A 387 -33.68 -1.24 10.48
N LYS A 388 -33.84 -0.12 9.75
CA LYS A 388 -34.85 0.89 10.08
C LYS A 388 -36.25 0.28 10.11
N ASN A 389 -36.62 -0.49 9.08
CA ASN A 389 -37.92 -1.14 9.01
C ASN A 389 -38.07 -2.25 10.06
N LEU A 390 -37.01 -3.02 10.32
CA LEU A 390 -36.98 -4.06 11.36
C LEU A 390 -37.22 -3.46 12.75
N ARG A 391 -36.56 -2.36 13.09
CA ARG A 391 -36.75 -1.66 14.37
C ARG A 391 -38.15 -1.10 14.51
N ASN A 392 -38.69 -0.51 13.44
CA ASN A 392 -40.07 -0.05 13.44
C ASN A 392 -41.04 -1.21 13.70
N LEU A 393 -40.84 -2.36 13.06
CA LEU A 393 -41.65 -3.56 13.27
C LEU A 393 -41.55 -4.06 14.72
N GLN A 394 -40.33 -4.23 15.24
CA GLN A 394 -40.11 -4.67 16.63
C GLN A 394 -40.75 -3.72 17.66
N GLN A 395 -40.67 -2.41 17.40
CA GLN A 395 -41.30 -1.40 18.23
C GLN A 395 -42.83 -1.52 18.17
N GLN A 396 -43.41 -1.65 16.98
CA GLN A 396 -44.86 -1.81 16.80
C GLN A 396 -45.37 -3.10 17.47
N ASP A 397 -44.67 -4.22 17.30
CA ASP A 397 -45.01 -5.49 17.95
C ASP A 397 -44.97 -5.38 19.47
N SER A 398 -43.96 -4.69 20.01
CA SER A 398 -43.85 -4.41 21.45
C SER A 398 -45.02 -3.55 21.96
N LEU A 399 -45.37 -2.49 21.23
CA LEU A 399 -46.49 -1.61 21.57
C LEU A 399 -47.85 -2.33 21.49
N LEU A 400 -48.06 -3.16 20.48
CA LEU A 400 -49.27 -3.97 20.34
C LEU A 400 -49.37 -5.04 21.43
N ALA A 401 -48.24 -5.65 21.83
CA ALA A 401 -48.20 -6.58 22.96
C ALA A 401 -48.62 -5.89 24.26
N LEU A 402 -48.10 -4.68 24.53
CA LEU A 402 -48.48 -3.88 25.69
C LEU A 402 -49.97 -3.49 25.66
N ALA A 403 -50.49 -3.09 24.51
CA ALA A 403 -51.90 -2.71 24.36
C ALA A 403 -52.89 -3.88 24.59
N ARG A 404 -52.43 -5.13 24.45
CA ARG A 404 -53.23 -6.34 24.67
C ARG A 404 -53.17 -6.86 26.11
N MET A 405 -52.28 -6.34 26.95
CA MET A 405 -52.18 -6.73 28.35
C MET A 405 -53.39 -6.23 29.15
N ASP A 406 -53.79 -6.98 30.19
CA ASP A 406 -54.77 -6.49 31.15
C ASP A 406 -54.22 -5.28 31.92
N SER A 407 -55.10 -4.39 32.37
CA SER A 407 -54.72 -3.13 33.02
C SER A 407 -53.85 -3.33 34.26
N THR A 408 -54.06 -4.42 35.01
CA THR A 408 -53.29 -4.77 36.20
C THR A 408 -51.89 -5.25 35.86
N ALA A 409 -51.72 -6.15 34.90
CA ALA A 409 -50.41 -6.60 34.44
C ALA A 409 -49.61 -5.47 33.78
N LEU A 410 -50.26 -4.60 33.01
CA LEU A 410 -49.61 -3.44 32.40
C LEU A 410 -49.07 -2.47 33.48
N SER A 411 -49.85 -2.18 34.52
CA SER A 411 -49.41 -1.32 35.62
C SER A 411 -48.20 -1.91 36.34
N LEU A 412 -48.22 -3.20 36.66
CA LEU A 412 -47.10 -3.87 37.32
C LEU A 412 -45.82 -3.86 36.47
N LEU A 413 -45.95 -4.09 35.16
CA LEU A 413 -44.81 -4.02 34.24
C LEU A 413 -44.25 -2.60 34.14
N LEU A 414 -45.11 -1.59 34.02
CA LEU A 414 -44.70 -0.18 34.00
C LEU A 414 -43.99 0.22 35.29
N ASP A 415 -44.52 -0.19 36.45
CA ASP A 415 -43.90 0.07 37.74
C ASP A 415 -42.52 -0.59 37.85
N GLU A 416 -42.38 -1.83 37.35
CA GLU A 416 -41.08 -2.52 37.31
C GLU A 416 -40.08 -1.80 36.40
N VAL A 417 -40.51 -1.39 35.20
CA VAL A 417 -39.67 -0.66 34.24
C VAL A 417 -39.24 0.70 34.80
N ILE A 418 -40.17 1.45 35.39
CA ILE A 418 -39.89 2.74 36.05
C ILE A 418 -38.90 2.54 37.18
N LYS A 419 -39.10 1.52 38.02
CA LYS A 419 -38.18 1.22 39.12
C LYS A 419 -36.77 0.88 38.61
N LYS A 420 -36.65 0.03 37.59
CA LYS A 420 -35.36 -0.30 36.96
C LYS A 420 -34.69 0.95 36.37
N GLU A 421 -35.44 1.84 35.73
CA GLU A 421 -34.89 3.06 35.15
C GLU A 421 -34.44 4.06 36.22
N ILE A 422 -35.19 4.20 37.31
CA ILE A 422 -34.77 4.99 38.48
C ILE A 422 -33.49 4.42 39.09
N GLU A 423 -33.39 3.10 39.24
CA GLU A 423 -32.19 2.43 39.75
C GLU A 423 -30.98 2.61 38.81
N ARG A 424 -31.19 2.52 37.49
CA ARG A 424 -30.16 2.76 36.47
C ARG A 424 -29.64 4.18 36.56
N LYS A 425 -30.52 5.19 36.57
CA LYS A 425 -30.15 6.60 36.73
C LYS A 425 -29.39 6.85 38.04
N LYS A 426 -29.86 6.29 39.15
CA LYS A 426 -29.15 6.39 40.44
C LYS A 426 -27.75 5.75 40.41
N LYS A 427 -27.56 4.65 39.66
CA LYS A 427 -26.23 4.04 39.47
C LYS A 427 -25.34 4.93 38.62
N GLU A 428 -25.84 5.44 37.50
CA GLU A 428 -25.09 6.36 36.62
C GLU A 428 -24.68 7.64 37.36
N GLU A 429 -25.59 8.22 38.15
CA GLU A 429 -25.29 9.37 39.01
C GLU A 429 -24.23 9.05 40.06
N LYS A 430 -24.30 7.87 40.69
CA LYS A 430 -23.27 7.41 41.65
C LYS A 430 -21.92 7.15 40.98
N GLU A 431 -21.90 6.60 39.77
CA GLU A 431 -20.66 6.37 39.02
C GLU A 431 -20.04 7.67 38.54
N ALA A 432 -20.85 8.60 38.03
CA ALA A 432 -20.42 9.96 37.69
C ALA A 432 -19.88 10.70 38.92
N ALA A 433 -20.57 10.61 40.06
CA ALA A 433 -20.10 11.17 41.33
C ALA A 433 -18.78 10.53 41.80
N LYS A 434 -18.61 9.21 41.68
CA LYS A 434 -17.34 8.53 41.99
C LYS A 434 -16.20 8.90 41.04
N GLN A 435 -16.49 9.15 39.76
CA GLN A 435 -15.49 9.63 38.81
C GLN A 435 -15.07 11.07 39.12
N LEU A 436 -16.02 11.93 39.51
CA LEU A 436 -15.75 13.27 40.03
C LEU A 436 -14.91 13.21 41.30
N ASP A 437 -15.26 12.33 42.25
CA ASP A 437 -14.54 12.19 43.53
C ASP A 437 -13.11 11.65 43.37
N ARG A 438 -12.91 10.67 42.46
CA ARG A 438 -11.57 10.21 42.03
C ARG A 438 -10.75 11.29 41.34
N SER A 439 -11.40 12.24 40.67
CA SER A 439 -10.70 13.37 40.04
C SER A 439 -10.28 14.43 41.07
N SER A 440 -11.04 14.63 42.15
CA SER A 440 -10.68 15.50 43.27
C SER A 440 -9.60 14.93 44.18
N LEU A 441 -9.59 13.61 44.43
CA LEU A 441 -8.53 12.93 45.23
C LEU A 441 -7.15 12.92 44.53
N ARG A 442 -7.10 13.15 43.21
CA ARG A 442 -5.84 13.32 42.46
C ARG A 442 -5.26 14.74 42.55
N THR A 443 -6.00 15.71 43.08
CA THR A 443 -5.52 17.10 43.24
C THR A 443 -4.94 17.37 44.63
N GLU A 444 -5.20 16.52 45.62
CA GLU A 444 -4.67 16.66 47.00
C GLU A 444 -3.36 15.89 47.27
N SER A 445 -2.81 15.18 46.28
CA SER A 445 -1.58 14.38 46.44
C SER A 445 -0.43 14.82 45.52
N SER A 446 -0.13 16.12 45.50
CA SER A 446 1.18 16.63 45.06
C SER A 446 1.92 17.24 46.26
N PRO A 447 2.95 16.59 46.83
CA PRO A 447 3.74 17.12 47.94
C PRO A 447 4.74 18.21 47.53
N PHE A 448 4.61 18.78 46.32
CA PHE A 448 5.57 19.76 45.79
C PHE A 448 4.83 20.95 45.19
N ALA A 449 4.42 21.87 46.03
CA ALA A 449 4.09 23.24 45.63
C ALA A 449 4.60 24.17 46.74
N THR A 450 5.81 24.66 46.52
CA THR A 450 6.47 25.73 47.28
C THR A 450 5.60 26.98 47.32
N GLU A 451 5.66 27.66 48.46
CA GLU A 451 5.20 29.03 48.66
C GLU A 451 5.74 29.94 47.55
N ALA A 452 4.83 30.60 46.84
CA ALA A 452 5.10 31.83 46.13
C ALA A 452 3.91 32.77 46.32
N GLU A 453 4.23 33.94 46.83
CA GLU A 453 3.36 35.02 47.27
C GLU A 453 2.42 35.59 46.19
N SER A 454 1.29 36.06 46.70
CA SER A 454 0.50 37.24 46.29
C SER A 454 0.50 37.73 44.84
N GLY A 455 -0.71 37.75 44.26
CA GLY A 455 -1.10 38.73 43.25
C GLY A 455 -0.98 38.26 41.82
N THR A 456 -1.91 37.40 41.37
CA THR A 456 -2.05 37.15 39.94
C THR A 456 -3.51 36.85 39.62
N TRP A 457 -4.00 37.53 38.58
CA TRP A 457 -5.31 37.40 37.95
C TRP A 457 -5.92 35.99 38.05
N TYR A 458 -7.24 35.90 38.29
CA TYR A 458 -7.98 34.67 38.61
C TYR A 458 -7.56 33.42 37.81
N PHE A 459 -7.24 33.58 36.52
CA PHE A 459 -6.86 32.48 35.63
C PHE A 459 -5.43 31.93 35.82
N TYR A 460 -4.57 32.62 36.56
CA TYR A 460 -3.21 32.16 36.90
C TYR A 460 -3.13 31.42 38.23
N ASN A 461 -4.24 31.30 38.97
CA ASN A 461 -4.33 30.46 40.15
C ASN A 461 -5.02 29.14 39.75
N PRO A 462 -4.28 28.03 39.58
CA PRO A 462 -4.83 26.76 39.12
C PRO A 462 -5.93 26.24 40.05
N THR A 463 -5.82 26.52 41.35
CA THR A 463 -6.82 26.14 42.37
C THR A 463 -8.10 26.95 42.22
N ALA A 464 -8.00 28.26 41.94
CA ALA A 464 -9.16 29.13 41.73
C ALA A 464 -9.90 28.78 40.42
N VAL A 465 -9.16 28.50 39.34
CA VAL A 465 -9.70 28.04 38.05
C VAL A 465 -10.37 26.68 38.19
N GLY A 466 -9.73 25.73 38.88
CA GLY A 466 -10.29 24.41 39.16
C GLY A 466 -11.60 24.50 39.94
N ARG A 467 -11.64 25.32 41.02
CA ARG A 467 -12.88 25.58 41.78
C ARG A 467 -13.96 26.25 40.94
N GLY A 468 -13.59 27.20 40.08
CA GLY A 468 -14.53 27.86 39.16
C GLY A 468 -15.13 26.93 38.13
N GLY A 469 -14.33 26.03 37.55
CA GLY A 469 -14.79 24.99 36.65
C GLY A 469 -15.80 24.07 37.32
N SER A 470 -15.51 23.62 38.54
CA SER A 470 -16.43 22.79 39.33
C SER A 470 -17.72 23.54 39.69
N GLU A 471 -17.63 24.80 40.12
CA GLU A 471 -18.79 25.67 40.40
C GLU A 471 -19.64 25.92 39.15
N PHE A 472 -19.01 26.11 37.99
CA PHE A 472 -19.68 26.31 36.72
C PHE A 472 -20.48 25.07 36.32
N VAL A 473 -19.85 23.88 36.38
CA VAL A 473 -20.53 22.61 36.08
C VAL A 473 -21.64 22.34 37.10
N ARG A 474 -21.45 22.68 38.37
CA ARG A 474 -22.50 22.57 39.40
C ARG A 474 -23.71 23.44 39.09
N LYS A 475 -23.49 24.69 38.66
CA LYS A 475 -24.57 25.65 38.42
C LYS A 475 -25.24 25.48 37.05
N TRP A 476 -24.50 24.99 36.05
CA TRP A 476 -24.96 24.99 34.65
C TRP A 476 -24.92 23.62 33.95
N GLY A 477 -24.30 22.60 34.55
CA GLY A 477 -24.06 21.29 33.93
C GLY A 477 -22.89 21.30 32.93
N ALA A 478 -22.62 20.14 32.32
CA ALA A 478 -21.65 20.05 31.23
C ALA A 478 -22.21 20.75 29.97
N ARG A 479 -21.70 21.95 29.65
CA ARG A 479 -22.11 22.73 28.48
C ARG A 479 -21.06 22.66 27.39
N LYS A 480 -21.51 22.50 26.15
CA LYS A 480 -20.64 22.56 24.95
C LYS A 480 -20.12 23.99 24.79
N LEU A 481 -18.89 24.13 24.31
CA LEU A 481 -18.29 25.44 24.05
C LEU A 481 -18.92 26.04 22.78
N GLU A 482 -19.88 26.95 22.96
CA GLU A 482 -20.62 27.61 21.89
C GLU A 482 -21.12 28.99 22.34
N ASP A 483 -21.35 29.90 21.38
CA ASP A 483 -21.87 31.23 21.67
C ASP A 483 -23.29 31.15 22.29
N ASN A 484 -23.61 32.07 23.21
CA ASN A 484 -24.90 32.13 23.91
C ASN A 484 -25.28 30.88 24.73
N TRP A 485 -24.29 30.13 25.23
CA TRP A 485 -24.50 28.90 26.02
C TRP A 485 -25.39 29.06 27.28
N ARG A 486 -25.64 30.29 27.77
CA ARG A 486 -26.46 30.59 28.96
C ARG A 486 -27.97 30.75 28.73
N ARG A 487 -28.47 30.67 27.49
CA ARG A 487 -29.91 30.89 27.20
C ARG A 487 -30.70 29.59 27.22
N SER A 488 -31.84 29.57 27.91
CA SER A 488 -32.75 28.41 28.03
C SER A 488 -33.62 28.17 26.79
N ILE A 489 -33.87 29.21 25.99
CA ILE A 489 -34.56 29.13 24.69
C ILE A 489 -33.64 29.77 23.66
N LYS A 490 -33.14 28.97 22.73
CA LYS A 490 -32.41 29.44 21.56
C LYS A 490 -33.40 29.56 20.41
N PRO A 491 -33.64 30.74 19.83
CA PRO A 491 -34.28 30.80 18.51
C PRO A 491 -33.38 30.06 17.52
N ALA A 492 -33.96 29.15 16.75
CA ALA A 492 -33.26 28.36 15.75
C ALA A 492 -32.85 29.24 14.56
N SER A 493 -31.81 30.06 14.71
CA SER A 493 -31.09 30.70 13.60
C SER A 493 -29.99 31.62 14.14
N LEU A 494 -28.76 31.12 14.21
CA LEU A 494 -27.54 31.94 14.32
C LEU A 494 -26.36 31.28 13.60
N GLU A 495 -26.41 29.96 13.35
CA GLU A 495 -25.52 29.29 12.38
C GLU A 495 -25.85 29.70 10.94
N SER A 496 -27.13 29.91 10.60
CA SER A 496 -27.56 30.37 9.27
C SER A 496 -27.03 31.76 8.90
N ALA A 497 -26.89 32.66 9.89
CA ALA A 497 -26.45 34.05 9.66
C ALA A 497 -24.92 34.20 9.54
N ARG A 498 -24.13 33.26 10.10
CA ARG A 498 -22.67 33.26 9.92
C ARG A 498 -22.24 32.82 8.53
N GLN A 499 -23.03 31.96 7.89
CA GLN A 499 -22.76 31.49 6.53
C GLN A 499 -23.06 32.56 5.48
N GLU A 500 -24.09 33.39 5.69
CA GLU A 500 -24.37 34.54 4.81
C GLU A 500 -23.40 35.71 5.01
N ALA A 501 -22.86 35.91 6.22
CA ALA A 501 -21.87 36.96 6.47
C ALA A 501 -20.50 36.67 5.83
N SER A 502 -20.02 35.42 5.81
CA SER A 502 -18.75 35.07 5.14
C SER A 502 -18.86 35.18 3.61
N ASP A 503 -20.02 34.85 3.05
CA ASP A 503 -20.26 34.90 1.60
C ASP A 503 -20.40 36.36 1.09
N SER A 504 -20.79 37.29 1.96
CA SER A 504 -20.80 38.73 1.65
C SER A 504 -19.42 39.40 1.72
N SER A 505 -18.49 38.88 2.54
CA SER A 505 -17.12 39.41 2.64
C SER A 505 -16.22 39.02 1.47
N ASP A 506 -16.48 37.90 0.82
CA ASP A 506 -15.74 37.46 -0.38
C ASP A 506 -16.24 38.15 -1.68
N ARG A 507 -17.48 38.65 -1.70
CA ARG A 507 -17.99 39.46 -2.83
C ARG A 507 -17.52 40.92 -2.81
N ILE A 508 -17.07 41.45 -1.67
CA ILE A 508 -16.52 42.81 -1.60
C ILE A 508 -15.03 42.83 -1.99
N ARG A 509 -14.28 41.74 -1.73
CA ARG A 509 -12.87 41.61 -2.13
C ARG A 509 -12.65 41.40 -3.63
N THR A 510 -13.62 40.85 -4.35
CA THR A 510 -13.52 40.66 -5.81
C THR A 510 -13.91 41.91 -6.63
N SER A 511 -14.48 42.95 -6.02
CA SER A 511 -14.79 44.22 -6.72
C SER A 511 -13.78 45.35 -6.49
N SER A 512 -12.84 45.19 -5.55
CA SER A 512 -11.80 46.18 -5.23
C SER A 512 -10.50 46.00 -6.04
N ASP A 513 -10.27 44.85 -6.68
CA ASP A 513 -9.04 44.57 -7.44
C ASP A 513 -9.14 44.88 -8.94
N GLU A 514 -10.34 45.20 -9.48
CA GLU A 514 -10.51 45.65 -10.87
C GLU A 514 -10.46 47.18 -11.05
N ARG A 515 -10.15 47.96 -10.00
CA ARG A 515 -10.13 49.43 -10.08
C ARG A 515 -8.76 50.08 -9.79
N CYS A 516 -7.68 49.34 -10.01
CA CYS A 516 -6.29 49.83 -9.97
C CYS A 516 -5.42 49.26 -11.11
N GLN A 517 -5.92 49.29 -12.35
CA GLN A 517 -5.07 49.31 -13.55
C GLN A 517 -5.71 50.24 -14.61
N SER A 518 -5.37 51.52 -14.51
CA SER A 518 -5.35 52.49 -15.62
C SER A 518 -4.15 53.40 -15.44
#